data_AF-A0A1I3HI00-F1
#
_entry.id   AF-A0A1I3HI00-F1
#
_cell.length_a   1.000
_cell.length_b   1.000
_cell.length_c   1.000
_cell.angle_alpha   90.00
_cell.angle_beta   90.00
_cell.angle_gamma   90.00
#
_symmetry.space_group_name_H-M   'P 1'
#
loop_
_entity.id
_entity.type
_entity.pdbx_description
1 polymer ?
#
loop_
_entity_poly.entity_id
_entity_poly.type
_entity_poly.pdbx_seq_one_letter_code
_entity_poly.pdbx_strand_id
1 'polypeptide(L)'
;MQQMLMTIVLFSLLAGCAQPQLDQPKANGTYLVIENSQAWAVLVFDGMRVEERGTVVDVIKQPNQGSAVAASYVIDTANCGRVQWLSERSDAADGLTNRMSLHSSSQLGQRDCVITDGLSRVWTVLDYSG
;
A
#
# COMPACT_ATOMS: atom_id res chain seq x y z
N MET A 1 45.67 -20.99 6.34
CA MET A 1 44.30 -21.33 6.81
C MET A 1 43.45 -20.12 7.25
N GLN A 2 43.93 -18.85 7.19
CA GLN A 2 43.10 -17.67 7.53
C GLN A 2 42.29 -17.10 6.35
N GLN A 3 42.72 -17.30 5.11
CA GLN A 3 42.04 -16.72 3.94
C GLN A 3 40.68 -17.36 3.64
N MET A 4 40.50 -18.67 3.91
CA MET A 4 39.20 -19.34 3.70
C MET A 4 38.13 -18.88 4.69
N LEU A 5 38.51 -18.47 5.90
CA LEU A 5 37.57 -17.96 6.91
C LEU A 5 37.07 -16.55 6.54
N MET A 6 37.92 -15.73 5.92
CA MET A 6 37.57 -14.35 5.57
C MET A 6 36.56 -14.29 4.41
N THR A 7 36.58 -15.26 3.47
CA THR A 7 35.61 -15.34 2.37
C THR A 7 34.22 -15.77 2.81
N ILE A 8 34.12 -16.64 3.82
CA ILE A 8 32.82 -17.13 4.32
C ILE A 8 32.06 -16.03 5.08
N VAL A 9 32.78 -15.17 5.82
CA VAL A 9 32.19 -14.02 6.53
C VAL A 9 31.72 -12.93 5.56
N LEU A 10 32.35 -12.78 4.39
CA LEU A 10 31.93 -11.80 3.39
C LEU A 10 30.62 -12.19 2.71
N PHE A 11 30.39 -13.49 2.49
CA PHE A 11 29.18 -13.99 1.83
C PHE A 11 27.92 -13.91 2.70
N SER A 12 28.05 -14.04 4.03
CA SER A 12 26.91 -13.89 4.95
C SER A 12 26.44 -12.44 5.10
N LEU A 13 27.32 -11.45 4.88
CA LEU A 13 26.96 -10.03 4.89
C LEU A 13 26.19 -9.60 3.62
N LEU A 14 26.37 -10.31 2.49
CA LEU A 14 25.68 -10.02 1.22
C LEU A 14 24.27 -10.62 1.13
N ALA A 15 23.92 -11.57 1.99
CA ALA A 15 22.59 -12.18 2.03
C ALA A 15 21.55 -11.34 2.80
N GLY A 16 21.97 -10.22 3.41
CA GLY A 16 21.16 -9.45 4.37
C GLY A 16 20.19 -8.41 3.78
N CYS A 17 20.18 -8.16 2.47
CA CYS A 17 19.31 -7.13 1.86
C CYS A 17 18.58 -7.64 0.62
N ALA A 18 18.00 -8.85 0.66
CA ALA A 18 16.95 -9.19 -0.29
C ALA A 18 15.68 -8.47 0.15
N GLN A 19 15.61 -7.18 -0.18
CA GLN A 19 14.40 -6.39 -0.01
C GLN A 19 13.29 -7.13 -0.78
N PRO A 20 12.19 -7.54 -0.14
CA PRO A 20 11.15 -8.28 -0.82
C PRO A 20 10.72 -7.45 -2.03
N GLN A 21 10.81 -8.04 -3.22
CA GLN A 21 10.20 -7.45 -4.40
C GLN A 21 8.69 -7.54 -4.17
N LEU A 22 8.13 -6.51 -3.53
CA LEU A 22 6.70 -6.25 -3.50
C LEU A 22 6.21 -6.39 -4.94
N ASP A 23 5.35 -7.39 -5.19
CA ASP A 23 4.79 -7.68 -6.50
C ASP A 23 4.38 -6.38 -7.16
N GLN A 24 5.09 -5.98 -8.22
CA GLN A 24 4.75 -4.74 -8.91
C GLN A 24 3.43 -4.98 -9.65
N PRO A 25 2.34 -4.26 -9.35
CA PRO A 25 1.14 -4.34 -10.16
C PRO A 25 1.48 -4.04 -11.63
N LYS A 26 1.31 -5.06 -12.48
CA LYS A 26 1.54 -5.00 -13.94
C LYS A 26 0.39 -4.36 -14.71
N ALA A 27 -0.74 -4.11 -14.04
CA ALA A 27 -1.94 -3.53 -14.65
C ALA A 27 -2.05 -2.03 -14.29
N ASN A 28 -2.54 -1.24 -15.26
CA ASN A 28 -2.95 0.13 -14.98
C ASN A 28 -4.04 0.12 -13.89
N GLY A 29 -3.90 0.99 -12.90
CA GLY A 29 -4.81 1.01 -11.77
C GLY A 29 -4.30 1.88 -10.64
N THR A 30 -5.11 1.92 -9.59
CA THR A 30 -4.80 2.61 -8.36
C THR A 30 -4.81 1.60 -7.21
N TYR A 31 -3.71 1.52 -6.47
CA TYR A 31 -3.48 0.50 -5.46
C TYR A 31 -3.14 1.14 -4.13
N LEU A 32 -3.76 0.69 -3.05
CA LEU A 32 -3.26 0.92 -1.71
C LEU A 32 -2.55 -0.35 -1.25
N VAL A 33 -1.23 -0.29 -1.15
CA VAL A 33 -0.41 -1.40 -0.67
C VAL A 33 -0.12 -1.18 0.80
N ILE A 34 -0.36 -2.19 1.64
CA ILE A 34 -0.09 -2.15 3.07
C ILE A 34 0.84 -3.30 3.44
N GLU A 35 1.92 -2.97 4.14
CA GLU A 35 2.87 -3.95 4.66
C GLU A 35 3.29 -3.53 6.07
N ASN A 36 2.90 -4.32 7.07
CA ASN A 36 3.07 -3.99 8.48
C ASN A 36 2.44 -2.61 8.82
N SER A 37 3.25 -1.64 9.24
CA SER A 37 2.83 -0.27 9.52
C SER A 37 3.04 0.69 8.35
N GLN A 38 3.54 0.21 7.21
CA GLN A 38 3.82 1.04 6.03
C GLN A 38 2.66 0.94 5.02
N ALA A 39 2.43 2.04 4.30
CA ALA A 39 1.45 2.10 3.23
C ALA A 39 1.99 2.85 2.01
N TRP A 40 1.57 2.44 0.82
CA TRP A 40 1.85 3.13 -0.43
C TRP A 40 0.57 3.28 -1.24
N ALA A 41 0.19 4.52 -1.54
CA ALA A 41 -0.79 4.79 -2.57
C ALA A 41 -0.07 4.83 -3.93
N VAL A 42 -0.26 3.79 -4.74
CA VAL A 42 0.42 3.59 -6.01
C VAL A 42 -0.57 3.84 -7.16
N LEU A 43 -0.26 4.81 -8.00
CA LEU A 43 -0.94 5.05 -9.27
C LEU A 43 -0.08 4.49 -10.41
N VAL A 44 -0.63 3.52 -11.14
CA VAL A 44 -0.04 2.99 -12.38
C VAL A 44 -0.92 3.42 -13.54
N PHE A 45 -0.42 4.30 -14.39
CA PHE A 45 -1.16 4.78 -15.55
C PHE A 45 -0.19 5.16 -16.67
N ASP A 46 -0.51 4.75 -17.90
CA ASP A 46 0.24 5.12 -19.10
C ASP A 46 1.74 4.77 -19.02
N GLY A 47 2.05 3.59 -18.49
CA GLY A 47 3.43 3.13 -18.30
C GLY A 47 4.20 3.85 -17.19
N MET A 48 3.59 4.83 -16.51
CA MET A 48 4.16 5.51 -15.37
C MET A 48 3.63 4.93 -14.07
N ARG A 49 4.52 4.79 -13.09
CA ARG A 49 4.19 4.43 -11.72
C ARG A 49 4.59 5.59 -10.81
N VAL A 50 3.63 6.12 -10.09
CA VAL A 50 3.83 7.15 -9.06
C VAL A 50 3.36 6.59 -7.73
N GLU A 51 4.14 6.81 -6.67
CA GLU A 51 3.81 6.35 -5.33
C GLU A 51 3.80 7.50 -4.33
N GLU A 52 2.79 7.53 -3.47
CA GLU A 52 2.78 8.33 -2.25
C GLU A 52 2.99 7.40 -1.06
N ARG A 53 4.04 7.66 -0.28
CA ARG A 53 4.38 6.87 0.90
C ARG A 53 3.63 7.38 2.11
N GLY A 54 3.22 6.45 2.96
CA GLY A 54 2.56 6.75 4.22
C GLY A 54 2.79 5.70 5.28
N THR A 55 2.30 6.00 6.47
CA THR A 55 2.30 5.10 7.62
C THR A 55 0.86 4.82 8.02
N VAL A 56 0.52 3.56 8.23
CA VAL A 56 -0.76 3.16 8.79
C VAL A 56 -0.80 3.56 10.25
N VAL A 57 -1.71 4.47 10.61
CA VAL A 57 -1.86 4.98 11.99
C VAL A 57 -3.01 4.34 12.75
N ASP A 58 -4.02 3.82 12.02
CA ASP A 58 -5.13 3.08 12.63
C ASP A 58 -5.74 2.10 11.62
N VAL A 59 -6.23 0.97 12.12
CA VAL A 59 -6.92 -0.05 11.31
C VAL A 59 -8.10 -0.62 12.09
N ILE A 60 -9.29 -0.50 11.49
CA ILE A 60 -10.51 -1.13 11.97
C ILE A 60 -10.90 -2.22 10.97
N LYS A 61 -10.53 -3.48 11.26
CA LYS A 61 -10.97 -4.65 10.49
C LYS A 61 -12.33 -5.09 11.01
N GLN A 62 -13.38 -5.11 10.18
CA GLN A 62 -14.69 -5.59 10.60
C GLN A 62 -14.77 -7.11 10.44
N PRO A 63 -15.00 -7.89 11.52
CA PRO A 63 -15.02 -9.35 11.42
C PRO A 63 -16.29 -9.91 10.77
N ASN A 64 -17.39 -9.14 10.79
CA ASN A 64 -18.70 -9.62 10.35
C ASN A 64 -18.88 -9.57 8.82
N GLN A 65 -19.45 -10.63 8.24
CA GLN A 65 -19.80 -10.72 6.81
C GLN A 65 -21.04 -9.88 6.44
N GLY A 66 -21.82 -9.41 7.43
CA GLY A 66 -23.02 -8.57 7.19
C GLY A 66 -22.74 -7.10 6.90
N SER A 67 -21.48 -6.65 6.93
CA SER A 67 -21.10 -5.27 6.60
C SER A 67 -20.49 -5.19 5.22
N ALA A 68 -20.85 -4.14 4.47
CA ALA A 68 -20.24 -3.83 3.18
C ALA A 68 -18.75 -3.48 3.30
N VAL A 69 -18.33 -2.94 4.45
CA VAL A 69 -16.94 -2.53 4.71
C VAL A 69 -16.16 -3.70 5.33
N ALA A 70 -15.09 -4.12 4.66
CA ALA A 70 -14.13 -5.10 5.15
C ALA A 70 -13.19 -4.50 6.20
N ALA A 71 -12.60 -3.35 5.89
CA ALA A 71 -11.69 -2.65 6.78
C ALA A 71 -11.68 -1.15 6.53
N SER A 72 -11.33 -0.40 7.57
CA SER A 72 -10.96 1.01 7.46
C SER A 72 -9.50 1.19 7.87
N TYR A 73 -8.73 1.84 7.01
CA TYR A 73 -7.33 2.18 7.24
C TYR A 73 -7.21 3.69 7.35
N VAL A 74 -6.52 4.17 8.38
CA VAL A 74 -6.11 5.57 8.46
C VAL A 74 -4.61 5.62 8.19
N ILE A 75 -4.23 6.42 7.20
CA ILE A 75 -2.85 6.52 6.74
C ILE A 75 -2.42 7.97 6.83
N ASP A 76 -1.24 8.19 7.41
CA ASP A 76 -0.57 9.49 7.39
C ASP A 76 0.44 9.51 6.24
N THR A 77 0.35 10.51 5.37
CA THR A 77 1.21 10.66 4.20
C THR A 77 1.93 12.00 4.24
N ALA A 78 3.10 12.09 3.60
CA ALA A 78 3.89 13.31 3.62
C ALA A 78 3.24 14.43 2.79
N ASN A 79 2.68 14.11 1.62
CA ASN A 79 2.20 15.09 0.65
C ASN A 79 0.67 15.20 0.61
N CYS A 80 -0.06 14.17 1.01
CA CYS A 80 -1.53 14.16 1.00
C CYS A 80 -2.16 14.34 2.39
N GLY A 81 -1.33 14.40 3.44
CA GLY A 81 -1.76 14.43 4.83
C GLY A 81 -2.41 13.13 5.29
N ARG A 82 -3.28 13.23 6.28
CA ARG A 82 -4.03 12.09 6.82
C ARG A 82 -5.21 11.73 5.94
N VAL A 83 -5.26 10.48 5.49
CA VAL A 83 -6.33 9.95 4.63
C VAL A 83 -6.96 8.72 5.26
N GLN A 84 -8.28 8.59 5.13
CA GLN A 84 -9.00 7.38 5.52
C GLN A 84 -9.41 6.60 4.28
N TRP A 85 -9.02 5.33 4.27
CA TRP A 85 -9.40 4.35 3.27
C TRP A 85 -10.44 3.40 3.81
N LEU A 86 -11.45 3.11 2.99
CA LEU A 86 -12.41 2.04 3.25
C LEU A 86 -12.21 0.98 2.17
N SER A 87 -12.00 -0.27 2.57
CA SER A 87 -12.09 -1.40 1.66
C SER A 87 -13.46 -2.05 1.82
N GLU A 88 -14.14 -2.27 0.70
CA GLU A 88 -15.41 -2.97 0.68
C GLU A 88 -15.21 -4.47 0.41
N ARG A 89 -16.13 -5.30 0.90
CA ARG A 89 -16.17 -6.73 0.57
C ARG A 89 -16.77 -6.89 -0.82
N SER A 90 -16.03 -7.49 -1.76
CA SER A 90 -16.62 -8.13 -2.94
C SER A 90 -16.69 -9.63 -2.70
N ASP A 91 -17.82 -10.20 -3.12
CA ASP A 91 -18.22 -11.59 -3.14
C ASP A 91 -17.44 -12.46 -4.15
N ALA A 92 -16.46 -11.91 -4.87
CA ALA A 92 -15.60 -12.67 -5.78
C ALA A 92 -14.49 -13.43 -5.02
N ALA A 93 -14.33 -14.71 -5.37
CA ALA A 93 -13.43 -15.68 -4.75
C ALA A 93 -11.91 -15.41 -4.92
N ASP A 94 -11.52 -14.29 -5.52
CA ASP A 94 -10.13 -13.94 -5.77
C ASP A 94 -9.87 -12.48 -5.37
N GLY A 95 -9.08 -12.27 -4.32
CA GLY A 95 -8.37 -11.01 -4.04
C GLY A 95 -9.26 -9.77 -3.90
N LEU A 96 -9.70 -9.51 -2.66
CA LEU A 96 -10.47 -8.33 -2.22
C LEU A 96 -10.15 -7.05 -3.01
N THR A 97 -11.05 -6.68 -3.91
CA THR A 97 -11.03 -5.38 -4.60
C THR A 97 -12.35 -4.70 -4.26
N ASN A 98 -12.34 -3.48 -3.68
CA ASN A 98 -13.39 -2.50 -3.96
C ASN A 98 -13.18 -1.10 -3.36
N ARG A 99 -13.91 -0.21 -4.04
CA ARG A 99 -14.08 1.25 -4.00
C ARG A 99 -13.77 1.95 -2.67
N MET A 100 -12.95 2.98 -2.80
CA MET A 100 -12.55 3.89 -1.74
C MET A 100 -13.54 5.05 -1.61
N SER A 101 -13.84 5.41 -0.36
CA SER A 101 -14.48 6.69 0.00
C SER A 101 -13.50 7.50 0.85
N LEU A 102 -12.75 8.41 0.23
CA LEU A 102 -11.87 9.30 0.98
C LEU A 102 -12.69 10.28 1.81
N HIS A 103 -12.47 10.24 3.12
CA HIS A 103 -12.96 11.28 4.02
C HIS A 103 -11.85 12.30 4.27
N SER A 104 -12.14 13.52 3.82
CA SER A 104 -11.41 14.80 3.92
C SER A 104 -10.06 14.83 4.65
N SER A 105 -9.02 15.23 3.92
CA SER A 105 -7.88 15.98 4.44
C SER A 105 -7.86 17.34 3.73
N SER A 106 -7.61 18.44 4.44
CA SER A 106 -7.45 19.78 3.84
C SER A 106 -6.21 19.88 2.93
N GLN A 107 -5.34 18.87 2.94
CA GLN A 107 -4.13 18.79 2.13
C GLN A 107 -4.32 18.00 0.82
N LEU A 108 -5.45 17.31 0.62
CA LEU A 108 -5.78 16.66 -0.67
C LEU A 108 -5.85 17.67 -1.84
N GLY A 109 -6.00 18.96 -1.57
CA GLY A 109 -5.96 20.00 -2.62
C GLY A 109 -4.54 20.46 -3.01
N GLN A 110 -3.48 19.93 -2.41
CA GLN A 110 -2.10 20.34 -2.70
C GLN A 110 -1.60 19.72 -4.01
N ARG A 111 -0.77 20.48 -4.74
CA ARG A 111 -0.29 20.10 -6.10
C ARG A 111 0.51 18.81 -6.14
N ASP A 112 1.12 18.42 -5.03
CA ASP A 112 2.02 17.26 -4.97
C ASP A 112 1.32 15.99 -4.44
N CYS A 113 0.01 16.05 -4.18
CA CYS A 113 -0.74 14.90 -3.69
C CYS A 113 -1.19 13.98 -4.84
N VAL A 114 -0.48 12.85 -5.00
CA VAL A 114 -0.74 11.83 -6.03
C VAL A 114 -2.10 11.16 -5.86
N ILE A 115 -2.62 11.10 -4.63
CA ILE A 115 -3.95 10.52 -4.35
C ILE A 115 -5.05 11.32 -5.04
N THR A 116 -4.87 12.63 -5.23
CA THR A 116 -5.84 13.53 -5.86
C THR A 116 -6.12 13.14 -7.32
N ASP A 117 -5.10 12.69 -8.04
CA ASP A 117 -5.23 12.22 -9.42
C ASP A 117 -5.96 10.87 -9.52
N GLY A 118 -5.98 10.11 -8.42
CA GLY A 118 -6.65 8.83 -8.30
C GLY A 118 -8.07 8.88 -7.74
N LEU A 119 -8.59 10.05 -7.32
CA LEU A 119 -9.92 10.16 -6.66
C LEU A 119 -11.09 9.68 -7.52
N SER A 120 -10.98 9.82 -8.83
CA SER A 120 -12.00 9.39 -9.79
C SER A 120 -11.91 7.90 -10.16
N ARG A 121 -10.92 7.17 -9.63
CA ARG A 121 -10.59 5.79 -10.00
C ARG A 121 -10.97 4.80 -8.90
N VAL A 122 -11.13 3.54 -9.27
CA VAL A 122 -11.38 2.44 -8.33
C VAL A 122 -10.04 1.97 -7.74
N TRP A 123 -9.95 1.96 -6.42
CA TRP A 123 -8.74 1.53 -5.71
C TRP A 123 -8.80 0.06 -5.29
N THR A 124 -7.68 -0.62 -5.45
CA THR A 124 -7.46 -2.00 -4.97
C THR A 124 -6.63 -1.96 -3.70
N VAL A 125 -7.08 -2.60 -2.62
CA VAL A 125 -6.30 -2.66 -1.37
C VAL A 125 -5.58 -4.00 -1.32
N LEU A 126 -4.26 -3.96 -1.26
CA LEU A 126 -3.38 -5.11 -1.11
C LEU A 126 -2.79 -5.08 0.31
N ASP A 127 -3.48 -5.74 1.24
CA ASP A 127 -3.05 -5.83 2.64
C ASP A 127 -2.22 -7.10 2.88
N TYR A 128 -0.91 -6.94 3.05
CA TYR A 128 0.03 -8.00 3.40
C TYR A 128 0.37 -8.02 4.90
N SER A 129 -0.32 -7.23 5.73
CA SER A 129 -0.21 -7.29 7.19
C SER A 129 -0.95 -8.54 7.72
N GLY A 130 -0.17 -9.60 7.98
CA GLY A 130 -0.63 -10.86 8.56
C GLY A 130 -0.85 -10.78 10.07
#